data_AF-A0A285VBV1-F1
#
_entry.id   AF-A0A285VBV1-F1
#
_cell.length_a   1.000
_cell.length_b   1.000
_cell.length_c   1.000
_cell.angle_alpha   90.00
_cell.angle_beta   90.00
_cell.angle_gamma   90.00
#
_symmetry.space_group_name_H-M   'P 1'
#
loop_
_entity.id
_entity.type
_entity.pdbx_description
1 polymer ?
#
loop_
_entity_poly.entity_id
_entity_poly.type
_entity_poly.pdbx_seq_one_letter_code
_entity_poly.pdbx_strand_id
1 'polypeptide(L)'
;MHSTQLCDVLRNPPLWDYALALYQRPGVADACLQLQDTAGADVCELLWRCWLDHHALVPTEQAYSTLDEIRAWQAEVTQPIRYLRRMLKPRARHAHDVATLRNHLKEAELLAERETLRQFQALSETLHAVRKRRADDASLTMQLTRCLTIHEPAQEAALATLTTQNTAHHP
;
A
#
# COMPACT_ATOMS: atom_id res chain seq x y z
N MET A 1 -13.10 -13.63 23.14
CA MET A 1 -13.83 -14.22 21.99
C MET A 1 -13.90 -13.32 20.76
N HIS A 2 -13.75 -11.99 20.85
CA HIS A 2 -13.77 -11.09 19.68
C HIS A 2 -12.49 -11.11 18.81
N SER A 3 -11.32 -11.47 19.37
CA SER A 3 -10.05 -11.43 18.64
C SER A 3 -9.96 -12.43 17.48
N THR A 4 -10.48 -13.65 17.68
CA THR A 4 -10.38 -14.74 16.68
C THR A 4 -11.21 -14.45 15.44
N GLN A 5 -12.43 -13.94 15.60
CA GLN A 5 -13.32 -13.60 14.49
C GLN A 5 -12.76 -12.48 13.59
N LEU A 6 -12.03 -11.52 14.18
CA LEU A 6 -11.43 -10.43 13.41
C LEU A 6 -10.26 -10.94 12.55
N CYS A 7 -9.41 -11.80 13.10
CA CYS A 7 -8.32 -12.42 12.33
C CYS A 7 -8.87 -13.25 11.16
N ASP A 8 -9.98 -13.97 11.35
CA ASP A 8 -10.62 -14.75 10.28
C ASP A 8 -11.13 -13.85 9.15
N VAL A 9 -11.71 -12.69 9.49
CA VAL A 9 -12.16 -11.69 8.50
C VAL A 9 -10.98 -11.13 7.71
N LEU A 10 -9.90 -10.73 8.39
CA LEU A 10 -8.70 -10.17 7.76
C LEU A 10 -7.98 -11.21 6.87
N ARG A 11 -8.15 -12.50 7.12
CA ARG A 11 -7.54 -13.54 6.28
C ARG A 11 -8.34 -13.85 5.02
N ASN A 12 -9.46 -13.18 4.77
CA ASN A 12 -10.31 -13.46 3.63
C ASN A 12 -10.88 -12.18 2.97
N PRO A 13 -10.18 -11.60 1.96
CA PRO A 13 -8.87 -12.02 1.45
C PRO A 13 -7.70 -11.51 2.33
N PRO A 14 -6.58 -12.25 2.40
CA PRO A 14 -5.36 -11.72 3.02
C PRO A 14 -4.84 -10.52 2.21
N LEU A 15 -4.09 -9.63 2.87
CA LEU A 15 -3.71 -8.34 2.30
C LEU A 15 -2.92 -8.48 0.99
N TRP A 16 -2.04 -9.48 0.88
CA TRP A 16 -1.28 -9.72 -0.34
C TRP A 16 -2.18 -10.04 -1.55
N ASP A 17 -3.12 -10.96 -1.39
CA ASP A 17 -4.00 -11.39 -2.49
C ASP A 17 -4.98 -10.27 -2.87
N TYR A 18 -5.49 -9.55 -1.87
CA TYR A 18 -6.26 -8.34 -2.10
C TYR A 18 -5.47 -7.29 -2.88
N ALA A 19 -4.23 -7.01 -2.47
CA ALA A 19 -3.37 -6.02 -3.10
C ALA A 19 -3.11 -6.38 -4.57
N LEU A 20 -2.82 -7.64 -4.87
CA LEU A 20 -2.68 -8.12 -6.25
C LEU A 20 -3.98 -7.92 -7.06
N ALA A 21 -5.13 -8.29 -6.50
CA ALA A 21 -6.41 -8.15 -7.18
C ALA A 21 -6.78 -6.69 -7.44
N LEU A 22 -6.55 -5.79 -6.48
CA LEU A 22 -6.78 -4.37 -6.63
C LEU A 22 -5.82 -3.76 -7.66
N TYR A 23 -4.53 -4.10 -7.62
CA TYR A 23 -3.52 -3.56 -8.52
C TYR A 23 -3.76 -3.91 -10.00
N GLN A 24 -4.42 -5.04 -10.26
CA GLN A 24 -4.83 -5.47 -11.60
C GLN A 24 -6.07 -4.73 -12.14
N ARG A 25 -6.76 -3.93 -11.32
CA ARG A 25 -7.95 -3.19 -11.76
C ARG A 25 -7.56 -2.03 -12.70
N PRO A 26 -8.45 -1.65 -13.64
CA PRO A 26 -8.18 -0.58 -14.58
C PRO A 26 -7.74 0.73 -13.91
N GLY A 27 -6.59 1.24 -14.31
CA GLY A 27 -6.04 2.53 -13.85
C GLY A 27 -5.42 2.52 -12.45
N VAL A 28 -5.50 1.42 -11.67
CA VAL A 28 -4.95 1.39 -10.31
C VAL A 28 -3.42 1.45 -10.30
N ALA A 29 -2.76 0.66 -11.15
CA ALA A 29 -1.30 0.67 -11.23
C ALA A 29 -0.76 2.08 -11.56
N ASP A 30 -1.37 2.74 -12.56
CA ASP A 30 -1.00 4.10 -12.97
C ASP A 30 -1.29 5.12 -11.86
N ALA A 31 -2.44 5.00 -11.17
CA ALA A 31 -2.77 5.85 -10.04
C ALA A 31 -1.75 5.70 -8.89
N CYS A 32 -1.38 4.47 -8.53
CA CYS A 32 -0.36 4.23 -7.50
C CYS A 32 1.00 4.82 -7.89
N LEU A 33 1.40 4.70 -9.16
CA LEU A 33 2.65 5.30 -9.65
C LEU A 33 2.59 6.82 -9.63
N GLN A 34 1.48 7.43 -10.06
CA GLN A 34 1.28 8.87 -10.02
C GLN A 34 1.38 9.42 -8.59
N LEU A 35 0.70 8.77 -7.64
CA LEU A 35 0.74 9.16 -6.23
C LEU A 35 2.14 8.95 -5.62
N GLN A 36 2.82 7.85 -5.97
CA GLN A 36 4.18 7.59 -5.53
C GLN A 36 5.16 8.66 -6.04
N ASP A 37 5.10 8.99 -7.32
CA ASP A 37 6.10 9.85 -7.96
C ASP A 37 5.89 11.34 -7.65
N THR A 38 4.65 11.78 -7.46
CA THR A 38 4.33 13.21 -7.27
C THR A 38 3.96 13.59 -5.85
N ALA A 39 3.46 12.65 -5.05
CA ALA A 39 3.06 12.88 -3.66
C ALA A 39 3.90 12.09 -2.64
N GLY A 40 4.95 11.38 -3.10
CA GLY A 40 5.82 10.57 -2.23
C GLY A 40 5.11 9.40 -1.56
N ALA A 41 3.98 8.95 -2.12
CA ALA A 41 3.16 7.93 -1.50
C ALA A 41 3.88 6.58 -1.36
N ASP A 42 3.72 5.94 -0.20
CA ASP A 42 4.06 4.54 -0.03
C ASP A 42 2.91 3.66 -0.54
N VAL A 43 3.13 2.98 -1.67
CA VAL A 43 2.11 2.15 -2.31
C VAL A 43 1.65 1.01 -1.40
N CYS A 44 2.53 0.45 -0.55
CA CYS A 44 2.14 -0.61 0.38
C CYS A 44 1.19 -0.07 1.47
N GLU A 45 1.48 1.12 2.02
CA GLU A 45 0.58 1.77 2.99
C GLU A 45 -0.76 2.16 2.35
N LEU A 46 -0.76 2.63 1.10
CA LEU A 46 -1.99 2.92 0.36
C LEU A 46 -2.87 1.67 0.22
N LEU A 47 -2.29 0.57 -0.24
CA LEU A 47 -3.00 -0.70 -0.45
C LEU A 47 -3.51 -1.28 0.87
N TRP A 48 -2.75 -1.16 1.95
CA TRP A 48 -3.20 -1.54 3.29
C TRP A 48 -4.42 -0.75 3.75
N ARG A 49 -4.46 0.57 3.53
CA ARG A 49 -5.62 1.41 3.88
C ARG A 49 -6.85 1.05 3.05
N CYS A 50 -6.68 0.79 1.75
CA CYS A 50 -7.75 0.29 0.89
C CYS A 50 -8.31 -1.06 1.38
N TRP A 51 -7.43 -1.96 1.81
CA TRP A 51 -7.81 -3.27 2.35
C TRP A 51 -8.57 -3.18 3.68
N LEU A 52 -8.13 -2.31 4.60
CA LEU A 52 -8.90 -2.06 5.83
C LEU A 52 -10.29 -1.48 5.51
N ASP A 53 -10.37 -0.56 4.55
CA ASP A 53 -11.64 0.00 4.08
C ASP A 53 -12.56 -1.07 3.47
N HIS A 54 -12.00 -2.00 2.68
CA HIS A 54 -12.72 -3.15 2.13
C HIS A 54 -13.37 -4.01 3.23
N HIS A 55 -12.68 -4.20 4.35
CA HIS A 55 -13.20 -4.92 5.53
C HIS A 55 -14.07 -4.07 6.46
N ALA A 56 -14.39 -2.82 6.10
CA ALA A 56 -15.07 -1.85 6.95
C ALA A 56 -14.36 -1.62 8.30
N LEU A 57 -13.03 -1.57 8.26
CA LEU A 57 -12.14 -1.34 9.39
C LEU A 57 -11.38 -0.02 9.24
N VAL A 58 -10.89 0.49 10.37
CA VAL A 58 -9.96 1.63 10.45
C VAL A 58 -8.88 1.35 11.50
N PRO A 59 -7.64 1.82 11.29
CA PRO A 59 -6.59 1.71 12.30
C PRO A 59 -6.93 2.54 13.54
N THR A 60 -6.46 2.09 14.70
CA THR A 60 -6.58 2.80 15.98
C THR A 60 -5.27 3.52 16.32
N GLU A 61 -5.29 4.30 17.40
CA GLU A 61 -4.07 4.90 17.96
C GLU A 61 -2.97 3.88 18.31
N GLN A 62 -3.36 2.66 18.66
CA GLN A 62 -2.42 1.57 18.94
C GLN A 62 -1.70 1.06 17.69
N ALA A 63 -2.31 1.16 16.51
CA ALA A 63 -1.60 0.81 15.29
C ALA A 63 -0.49 1.80 14.96
N TYR A 64 -0.70 3.11 15.24
CA TYR A 64 0.26 4.15 14.87
C TYR A 64 1.63 3.97 15.54
N SER A 65 1.72 3.38 16.74
CA SER A 65 3.02 3.14 17.40
C SER A 65 3.90 2.10 16.70
N THR A 66 3.30 1.20 15.92
CA THR A 66 4.03 0.13 15.20
C THR A 66 4.25 0.49 13.72
N LEU A 67 3.54 1.51 13.22
CA LEU A 67 3.73 1.98 11.84
C LEU A 67 5.13 2.52 11.59
N ASP A 68 5.77 3.09 12.61
CA ASP A 68 7.12 3.64 12.48
C ASP A 68 8.16 2.57 12.16
N GLU A 69 8.00 1.35 12.69
CA GLU A 69 8.88 0.21 12.36
C GLU A 69 8.70 -0.24 10.90
N ILE A 70 7.45 -0.33 10.44
CA ILE A 70 7.14 -0.69 9.05
C ILE A 70 7.67 0.39 8.08
N ARG A 71 7.53 1.66 8.45
CA ARG A 71 8.07 2.80 7.68
C ARG A 71 9.59 2.83 7.70
N ALA A 72 10.23 2.43 8.80
CA ALA A 72 11.68 2.28 8.87
C ALA A 72 12.16 1.19 7.90
N TRP A 73 11.50 0.03 7.86
CA TRP A 73 11.80 -1.01 6.85
C TRP A 73 11.68 -0.46 5.42
N GLN A 74 10.62 0.29 5.11
CA GLN A 74 10.46 0.92 3.81
C GLN A 74 11.62 1.87 3.49
N ALA A 75 12.02 2.72 4.43
CA ALA A 75 13.10 3.69 4.26
C ALA A 75 14.48 3.04 4.13
N GLU A 76 14.75 1.97 4.88
CA GLU A 76 16.07 1.32 4.96
C GLU A 76 16.28 0.22 3.92
N VAL A 77 15.20 -0.39 3.42
CA VAL A 77 15.28 -1.55 2.51
C VAL A 77 14.61 -1.25 1.17
N THR A 78 13.30 -0.99 1.18
CA THR A 78 12.53 -0.87 -0.07
C THR A 78 12.96 0.35 -0.89
N GLN A 79 13.10 1.51 -0.26
CA GLN A 79 13.48 2.76 -0.94
C GLN A 79 14.89 2.72 -1.55
N PRO A 80 15.93 2.21 -0.88
CA PRO A 80 17.25 2.03 -1.49
C PRO A 80 17.25 1.09 -2.69
N ILE A 81 16.53 -0.04 -2.63
CA ILE A 81 16.40 -0.97 -3.76
C ILE A 81 15.71 -0.27 -4.93
N ARG A 82 14.59 0.42 -4.67
CA ARG A 82 13.84 1.19 -5.66
C ARG A 82 14.69 2.27 -6.30
N TYR A 83 15.47 3.00 -5.50
CA TYR A 83 16.41 4.02 -5.95
C TYR A 83 17.43 3.43 -6.93
N LEU A 84 18.12 2.36 -6.54
CA LEU A 84 19.12 1.68 -7.39
C LEU A 84 18.48 1.20 -8.70
N ARG A 85 17.30 0.57 -8.63
CA ARG A 85 16.57 0.10 -9.82
C ARG A 85 16.21 1.24 -10.77
N ARG A 86 15.75 2.39 -10.23
CA ARG A 86 15.41 3.59 -11.02
C ARG A 86 16.67 4.20 -11.64
N MET A 87 17.75 4.31 -10.87
CA MET A 87 19.06 4.81 -11.32
C MET A 87 19.65 3.99 -12.47
N LEU A 88 19.46 2.67 -12.49
CA LEU A 88 19.97 1.81 -13.56
C LEU A 88 19.11 1.85 -14.84
N LYS A 89 17.89 2.40 -14.80
CA LYS A 89 16.95 2.40 -15.94
C LYS A 89 17.55 2.98 -17.25
N PRO A 90 18.26 4.13 -17.26
CA PRO A 90 18.84 4.66 -18.49
C PRO A 90 19.95 3.77 -19.07
N ARG A 91 20.83 3.23 -18.22
CA ARG A 91 21.95 2.37 -18.63
C ARG A 91 21.50 1.01 -19.13
N ALA A 92 20.46 0.44 -18.51
CA ALA A 92 19.86 -0.83 -18.92
C ALA A 92 19.31 -0.84 -20.35
N ARG A 93 19.08 0.33 -20.97
CA ARG A 93 18.65 0.42 -22.38
C ARG A 93 19.74 0.01 -23.38
N HIS A 94 21.00 0.07 -22.96
CA HIS A 94 22.16 -0.10 -23.85
C HIS A 94 23.13 -1.19 -23.38
N ALA A 95 22.94 -1.77 -22.19
CA ALA A 95 23.81 -2.78 -21.63
C ALA A 95 23.00 -3.95 -21.04
N HIS A 96 23.18 -5.15 -21.63
CA HIS A 96 22.42 -6.35 -21.26
C HIS A 96 22.63 -6.76 -19.80
N ASP A 97 23.88 -6.83 -19.34
CA ASP A 97 24.18 -7.22 -17.96
C ASP A 97 23.60 -6.24 -16.92
N VAL A 98 23.53 -4.95 -17.28
CA VAL A 98 22.87 -3.93 -16.44
C VAL A 98 21.36 -4.12 -16.43
N ALA A 99 20.76 -4.53 -17.54
CA ALA A 99 19.34 -4.89 -17.58
C ALA A 99 19.04 -6.11 -16.69
N THR A 100 19.90 -7.12 -16.71
CA THR A 100 19.82 -8.30 -15.82
C THR A 100 19.92 -7.91 -14.35
N LEU A 101 20.92 -7.10 -13.98
CA LEU A 101 21.05 -6.57 -12.62
C LEU A 101 19.80 -5.80 -12.18
N ARG A 102 19.26 -4.96 -13.07
CA ARG A 102 18.04 -4.18 -12.80
C ARG A 102 16.82 -5.09 -12.60
N ASN A 103 16.75 -6.24 -13.26
CA ASN A 103 15.68 -7.22 -13.06
C ASN A 103 15.80 -7.90 -11.69
N HIS A 104 17.01 -8.26 -11.25
CA HIS A 104 17.20 -8.77 -9.88
C HIS A 104 16.82 -7.74 -8.81
N LEU A 105 17.13 -6.45 -9.02
CA LEU A 105 16.66 -5.40 -8.11
C LEU A 105 15.13 -5.25 -8.12
N LYS A 106 14.47 -5.46 -9.28
CA LYS A 106 13.00 -5.48 -9.35
C LYS A 106 12.43 -6.65 -8.54
N GLU A 107 13.03 -7.83 -8.65
CA GLU A 107 12.62 -9.00 -7.86
C GLU A 107 12.83 -8.75 -6.36
N ALA A 108 13.97 -8.18 -5.97
CA ALA A 108 14.25 -7.81 -4.59
C ALA A 108 13.28 -6.76 -4.04
N GLU A 109 12.91 -5.76 -4.85
CA GLU A 109 11.90 -4.76 -4.48
C GLU A 109 10.54 -5.42 -4.23
N LEU A 110 10.09 -6.31 -5.13
CA LEU A 110 8.83 -7.04 -4.96
C LEU A 110 8.83 -7.89 -3.69
N LEU A 111 9.95 -8.52 -3.34
CA LEU A 111 10.09 -9.27 -2.10
C LEU A 111 10.01 -8.35 -0.87
N ALA A 112 10.65 -7.19 -0.91
CA ALA A 112 10.60 -6.20 0.17
C ALA A 112 9.20 -5.59 0.35
N GLU A 113 8.49 -5.33 -0.75
CA GLU A 113 7.09 -4.88 -0.74
C GLU A 113 6.15 -5.95 -0.18
N ARG A 114 6.35 -7.22 -0.57
CA ARG A 114 5.57 -8.34 -0.02
C ARG A 114 5.77 -8.48 1.49
N GLU A 115 7.00 -8.35 1.98
CA GLU A 115 7.29 -8.37 3.42
C GLU A 115 6.63 -7.19 4.14
N THR A 116 6.61 -6.01 3.51
CA THR A 116 5.91 -4.84 4.06
C THR A 116 4.41 -5.09 4.20
N LEU A 117 3.76 -5.61 3.17
CA LEU A 117 2.34 -5.96 3.23
C LEU A 117 2.08 -7.06 4.27
N ARG A 118 2.99 -8.01 4.43
CA ARG A 118 2.90 -9.01 5.51
C ARG A 118 2.94 -8.35 6.89
N GLN A 119 3.83 -7.39 7.12
CA GLN A 119 3.92 -6.66 8.39
C GLN A 119 2.65 -5.84 8.65
N PHE A 120 2.09 -5.17 7.64
CA PHE A 120 0.82 -4.46 7.76
C PHE A 120 -0.35 -5.40 8.13
N GLN A 121 -0.41 -6.59 7.55
CA GLN A 121 -1.41 -7.58 7.93
C GLN A 121 -1.21 -8.04 9.39
N ALA A 122 0.02 -8.37 9.78
CA ALA A 122 0.33 -8.80 11.15
C ALA A 122 -0.01 -7.71 12.19
N LEU A 123 0.29 -6.45 11.88
CA LEU A 123 -0.14 -5.30 12.67
C LEU A 123 -1.66 -5.28 12.81
N SER A 124 -2.40 -5.47 11.71
CA SER A 124 -3.86 -5.43 11.71
C SER A 124 -4.50 -6.59 12.49
N GLU A 125 -3.82 -7.73 12.59
CA GLU A 125 -4.22 -8.89 13.40
C GLU A 125 -3.90 -8.71 14.90
N THR A 126 -3.14 -7.68 15.27
CA THR A 126 -2.83 -7.39 16.68
C THR A 126 -4.06 -6.87 17.42
N LEU A 127 -4.23 -7.30 18.67
CA LEU A 127 -5.38 -6.94 19.48
C LEU A 127 -5.49 -5.41 19.57
N HIS A 128 -6.67 -4.89 19.25
CA HIS A 128 -7.01 -3.45 19.25
C HIS A 128 -6.28 -2.57 18.23
N ALA A 129 -5.43 -3.12 17.33
CA ALA A 129 -4.78 -2.32 16.29
C ALA A 129 -5.78 -1.76 15.25
N VAL A 130 -6.88 -2.48 15.00
CA VAL A 130 -7.97 -2.02 14.13
C VAL A 130 -9.32 -2.11 14.84
N ARG A 131 -10.27 -1.31 14.37
CA ARG A 131 -11.67 -1.33 14.83
C ARG A 131 -12.64 -1.22 13.66
N LYS A 132 -13.90 -1.62 13.88
CA LYS A 132 -14.97 -1.35 12.92
C LYS A 132 -15.11 0.15 12.65
N ARG A 133 -15.32 0.47 11.38
CA ARG A 133 -15.66 1.80 10.90
C ARG A 133 -17.02 2.23 11.47
N ARG A 134 -17.11 3.50 11.83
CA ARG A 134 -18.30 4.19 12.35
C ARG A 134 -18.74 5.26 11.35
N ALA A 135 -19.96 5.78 11.52
CA ALA A 135 -20.52 6.77 10.60
C ALA A 135 -19.77 8.13 10.63
N ASP A 136 -19.10 8.44 11.73
CA ASP A 136 -18.30 9.65 11.94
C ASP A 136 -16.84 9.50 11.46
N ASP A 137 -16.42 8.30 11.07
CA ASP A 137 -15.07 8.09 10.54
C ASP A 137 -14.90 8.73 9.17
N ALA A 138 -13.74 9.36 8.96
CA ALA A 138 -13.35 9.92 7.67
C ALA A 138 -13.42 8.88 6.55
N SER A 139 -13.94 9.27 5.37
CA SER A 139 -13.92 8.42 4.19
C SER A 139 -12.50 8.03 3.80
N LEU A 140 -12.31 6.91 3.09
CA LEU A 140 -10.99 6.49 2.61
C LEU A 140 -10.28 7.61 1.83
N THR A 141 -11.00 8.29 0.93
CA THR A 141 -10.48 9.47 0.21
C THR A 141 -9.93 10.51 1.18
N MET A 142 -10.71 10.91 2.19
CA MET A 142 -10.29 11.93 3.15
C MET A 142 -9.12 11.47 4.04
N GLN A 143 -9.05 10.17 4.38
CA GLN A 143 -7.91 9.60 5.10
C GLN A 143 -6.64 9.65 4.26
N LEU A 144 -6.71 9.23 3.00
CA LEU A 144 -5.58 9.23 2.08
C LEU A 144 -5.10 10.65 1.76
N THR A 145 -6.01 11.60 1.54
CA THR A 145 -5.67 13.03 1.36
C THR A 145 -5.00 13.65 2.59
N ARG A 146 -5.25 13.16 3.80
CA ARG A 146 -4.55 13.65 5.00
C ARG A 146 -3.14 13.09 5.13
N CYS A 147 -2.92 11.88 4.64
CA CYS A 147 -1.61 11.21 4.68
C CYS A 147 -0.70 11.64 3.53
N LEU A 148 -1.29 12.04 2.40
CA LEU A 148 -0.59 12.52 1.23
C LEU A 148 -0.69 14.03 1.17
N THR A 149 0.41 14.73 0.95
CA THR A 149 0.39 16.16 0.61
C THR A 149 -0.12 16.33 -0.82
N ILE A 150 -1.44 16.27 -1.00
CA ILE A 150 -2.12 16.44 -2.28
C ILE A 150 -2.20 17.93 -2.63
N HIS A 151 -1.60 18.31 -3.75
CA HIS A 151 -1.53 19.69 -4.24
C HIS A 151 -1.83 19.83 -5.73
N GLU A 152 -1.91 18.72 -6.48
CA GLU A 152 -2.09 18.74 -7.94
C GLU A 152 -3.36 18.00 -8.40
N PRO A 153 -4.05 18.47 -9.45
CA PRO A 153 -5.24 17.81 -10.00
C PRO A 153 -4.97 16.36 -10.43
N ALA A 154 -3.75 16.05 -10.89
CA ALA A 154 -3.37 14.69 -11.28
C ALA A 154 -3.34 13.73 -10.07
N GLN A 155 -2.95 14.23 -8.90
CA GLN A 155 -2.96 13.45 -7.65
C GLN A 155 -4.40 13.19 -7.18
N GLU A 156 -5.28 14.19 -7.30
CA GLU A 156 -6.70 14.01 -7.01
C GLU A 156 -7.37 12.98 -7.92
N ALA A 157 -7.08 13.03 -9.23
CA ALA A 157 -7.60 12.06 -10.20
C ALA A 157 -7.08 10.64 -9.94
N ALA A 158 -5.79 10.50 -9.60
CA ALA A 158 -5.21 9.23 -9.20
C ALA A 158 -5.85 8.68 -7.93
N LEU A 159 -6.05 9.53 -6.91
CA LEU A 159 -6.72 9.15 -5.68
C LEU A 159 -8.17 8.71 -5.92
N ALA A 160 -8.92 9.46 -6.74
CA ALA A 160 -10.29 9.12 -7.12
C ALA A 160 -10.36 7.77 -7.86
N THR A 161 -9.40 7.49 -8.74
CA THR A 161 -9.29 6.20 -9.44
C THR A 161 -9.08 5.07 -8.43
N LEU A 162 -8.13 5.22 -7.51
CA LEU A 162 -7.83 4.22 -6.49
C LEU A 162 -9.03 3.94 -5.58
N THR A 163 -9.69 4.98 -5.08
CA THR A 163 -10.83 4.83 -4.16
C THR A 163 -12.09 4.31 -4.84
N THR A 164 -12.35 4.72 -6.08
CA THR A 164 -13.46 4.18 -6.89
C THR A 164 -13.24 2.70 -7.19
N GLN A 165 -12.02 2.34 -7.59
CA GLN A 165 -11.70 0.95 -7.84
C GLN A 165 -11.77 0.13 -6.55
N ASN A 166 -11.43 0.67 -5.38
CA ASN A 166 -11.58 -0.04 -4.12
C ASN A 166 -13.06 -0.42 -3.82
N THR A 167 -13.98 0.53 -3.95
CA THR A 167 -15.38 0.37 -3.55
C THR A 167 -16.22 -0.46 -4.52
N ALA A 168 -15.76 -0.64 -5.77
CA ALA A 168 -16.44 -1.43 -6.80
C ALA A 168 -16.61 -2.94 -6.46
N HIS A 169 -16.23 -3.38 -5.26
CA HIS A 169 -16.36 -4.76 -4.79
C HIS A 169 -17.02 -4.89 -3.40
N HIS A 170 -17.87 -3.94 -3.01
CA HIS A 170 -18.82 -4.22 -1.94
C HIS A 170 -19.97 -5.06 -2.52
N PRO A 171 -20.10 -6.36 -2.14
CA PRO A 171 -21.31 -7.11 -2.42
C PRO A 171 -22.53 -6.50 -1.70
#